data_AF-A0A2N8MPL5-F1
#
_entry.id   AF-A0A2N8MPL5-F1
#
_cell.length_a   1.000
_cell.length_b   1.000
_cell.length_c   1.000
_cell.angle_alpha   90.00
_cell.angle_beta   90.00
_cell.angle_gamma   90.00
#
_symmetry.space_group_name_H-M   'P 1'
#
loop_
_entity.id
_entity.type
_entity.pdbx_description
1 polymer ?
#
loop_
_entity_poly.entity_id
_entity_poly.type
_entity_poly.pdbx_seq_one_letter_code
_entity_poly.pdbx_strand_id
1 'polypeptide(L)'
;MRDYRPEVTAEAWHAILSSRGAEAIREFLESGYQKAKTRAAETVARNTRYIEDVNRFSIPGSAVRATSSRVLRGSDSEKGEYVQGGLTKAQELDRINGNRYEEKVAAQARADRDYVAELAARDPGPQVRAAAERALSVGDDVAIGLFFKYYWASAAKLDDEAFRRGAADLDAAWHSKIRLLTEAALAAEKAERESSGELARKARADAIAAWRSIDDQASQSSVNWVAERDKAAAQAAAWAEVAAHARASTTEQDWASVIARAEQGNTSWADEAEWAVQQAGTWQAIAAQARANAAAATDRDRGDQ
;
A
#
# COMPACT_ATOMS: atom_id res chain seq x y z
N MET A 1 41.92 -1.77 -24.59
CA MET A 1 41.66 -0.33 -24.40
C MET A 1 40.25 -0.19 -23.83
N ARG A 2 40.07 0.35 -22.61
CA ARG A 2 38.74 0.58 -22.03
C ARG A 2 38.39 2.05 -22.16
N ASP A 3 37.81 2.41 -23.28
CA ASP A 3 37.32 3.76 -23.58
C ASP A 3 35.82 3.65 -23.87
N TYR A 4 35.00 4.15 -22.95
CA TYR A 4 33.56 3.94 -22.95
C TYR A 4 32.79 4.95 -23.80
N ARG A 5 33.49 5.84 -24.52
CA ARG A 5 32.83 6.82 -25.39
C ARG A 5 32.12 6.10 -26.54
N PRO A 6 30.83 6.42 -26.82
CA PRO A 6 30.06 5.75 -27.87
C PRO A 6 30.72 5.81 -29.24
N GLU A 7 31.28 6.96 -29.63
CA GLU A 7 31.92 7.16 -30.93
C GLU A 7 33.22 6.35 -31.08
N VAL A 8 33.97 6.19 -29.98
CA VAL A 8 35.18 5.35 -29.94
C VAL A 8 34.80 3.88 -30.00
N THR A 9 33.77 3.49 -29.25
CA THR A 9 33.28 2.11 -29.22
C THR A 9 32.72 1.69 -30.57
N ALA A 10 31.91 2.54 -31.20
CA ALA A 10 31.35 2.31 -32.53
C ALA A 10 32.44 2.19 -33.60
N GLU A 11 33.41 3.10 -33.61
CA GLU A 11 34.52 3.05 -34.58
C GLU A 11 35.40 1.81 -34.36
N ALA A 12 35.66 1.42 -33.10
CA ALA A 12 36.38 0.20 -32.79
C ALA A 12 35.62 -1.05 -33.26
N TRP A 13 34.30 -1.09 -33.07
CA TRP A 13 33.45 -2.18 -33.58
C TRP A 13 33.45 -2.24 -35.10
N HIS A 14 33.35 -1.10 -35.78
CA HIS A 14 33.46 -1.04 -37.24
C HIS A 14 34.79 -1.56 -37.75
N ALA A 15 35.90 -1.26 -37.06
CA ALA A 15 37.22 -1.77 -37.41
C ALA A 15 37.34 -3.29 -37.21
N ILE A 16 36.77 -3.82 -36.12
CA ILE A 16 36.76 -5.27 -35.81
C ILE A 16 35.90 -6.06 -36.79
N LEU A 17 34.73 -5.53 -37.17
CA LEU A 17 33.78 -6.20 -38.06
C LEU A 17 34.09 -5.99 -39.55
N SER A 18 35.12 -5.21 -39.88
CA SER A 18 35.52 -4.93 -41.25
C SER A 18 36.07 -6.17 -41.94
N SER A 19 35.67 -6.41 -43.20
CA SER A 19 36.24 -7.46 -44.06
C SER A 19 37.73 -7.25 -44.38
N ARG A 20 38.29 -6.05 -44.11
CA ARG A 20 39.74 -5.75 -44.23
C ARG A 20 40.57 -6.30 -43.06
N GLY A 21 39.93 -6.83 -42.02
CA GLY A 21 40.61 -7.51 -40.91
C GLY A 21 41.69 -6.66 -40.22
N ALA A 22 42.91 -7.19 -40.13
CA ALA A 22 44.02 -6.56 -39.39
C ALA A 22 44.42 -5.16 -39.91
N GLU A 23 44.14 -4.85 -41.17
CA GLU A 23 44.42 -3.54 -41.76
C GLU A 23 43.49 -2.46 -41.19
N ALA A 24 42.19 -2.73 -41.08
CA ALA A 24 41.22 -1.80 -40.50
C ALA A 24 41.47 -1.57 -39.00
N ILE A 25 41.88 -2.62 -38.27
CA ILE A 25 42.29 -2.49 -36.86
C ILE A 25 43.52 -1.59 -36.73
N ARG A 26 44.52 -1.74 -37.62
CA ARG A 26 45.73 -0.91 -37.60
C ARG A 26 45.41 0.54 -37.92
N GLU A 27 44.62 0.81 -38.96
CA GLU A 27 44.18 2.16 -39.34
C GLU A 27 43.41 2.84 -38.20
N PHE A 28 42.57 2.09 -37.48
CA PHE A 28 41.92 2.56 -36.28
C PHE A 28 42.92 2.92 -35.18
N LEU A 29 43.91 2.07 -34.89
CA LEU A 29 44.91 2.37 -33.86
C LEU A 29 45.83 3.55 -34.22
N GLU A 30 46.20 3.69 -35.50
CA GLU A 30 47.12 4.72 -35.98
C GLU A 30 46.47 6.11 -36.07
N SER A 31 45.19 6.19 -36.48
CA SER A 31 44.52 7.49 -36.63
C SER A 31 43.03 7.49 -36.24
N GLY A 32 42.32 6.38 -36.45
CA GLY A 32 40.87 6.30 -36.20
C GLY A 32 40.48 6.53 -34.73
N TYR A 33 41.29 6.06 -33.78
CA TYR A 33 41.04 6.25 -32.35
C TYR A 33 41.04 7.72 -31.97
N GLN A 34 42.05 8.47 -32.42
CA GLN A 34 42.13 9.89 -32.08
C GLN A 34 41.09 10.72 -32.84
N LYS A 35 40.76 10.36 -34.09
CA LYS A 35 39.63 10.93 -34.82
C LYS A 35 38.31 10.69 -34.09
N ALA A 36 38.07 9.48 -33.59
CA ALA A 36 36.87 9.14 -32.83
C ALA A 36 36.79 9.91 -31.51
N LYS A 37 37.92 10.11 -30.82
CA LYS A 37 38.00 10.97 -29.62
C LYS A 37 37.66 12.43 -29.90
N THR A 38 38.19 12.98 -30.99
CA THR A 38 37.87 14.35 -31.41
C THR A 38 36.39 14.49 -31.73
N ARG A 39 35.82 13.56 -32.52
CA ARG A 39 34.38 13.54 -32.82
C ARG A 39 33.52 13.45 -31.57
N ALA A 40 33.91 12.63 -30.59
CA ALA A 40 33.22 12.55 -29.31
C ALA A 40 33.22 13.90 -28.57
N ALA A 41 34.38 14.57 -28.49
CA ALA A 41 34.49 15.88 -27.84
C ALA A 41 33.65 16.96 -28.56
N GLU A 42 33.67 16.96 -29.90
CA GLU A 42 32.86 17.86 -30.72
C GLU A 42 31.36 17.61 -30.55
N THR A 43 30.93 16.35 -30.46
CA THR A 43 29.53 16.00 -30.17
C THR A 43 29.10 16.52 -28.80
N VAL A 44 29.92 16.33 -27.77
CA VAL A 44 29.62 16.87 -26.42
C VAL A 44 29.50 18.39 -26.44
N ALA A 45 30.42 19.08 -27.10
CA ALA A 45 30.38 20.55 -27.22
C ALA A 45 29.14 21.03 -27.98
N ARG A 46 28.79 20.37 -29.09
CA ARG A 46 27.58 20.67 -29.88
C ARG A 46 26.31 20.44 -29.08
N ASN A 47 26.20 19.30 -28.40
CA ASN A 47 25.04 18.97 -27.57
C ASN A 47 24.88 19.98 -26.44
N THR A 48 25.97 20.34 -25.76
CA THR A 48 25.95 21.34 -24.68
C THR A 48 25.44 22.69 -25.19
N ARG A 49 26.02 23.22 -26.28
CA ARG A 49 25.58 24.49 -26.87
C ARG A 49 24.10 24.45 -27.30
N TYR A 50 23.68 23.35 -27.92
CA TYR A 50 22.28 23.18 -28.32
C TYR A 50 21.34 23.23 -27.11
N ILE A 51 21.68 22.56 -26.01
CA ILE A 51 20.86 22.57 -24.79
C ILE A 51 20.88 23.95 -24.13
N GLU A 52 22.02 24.66 -24.14
CA GLU A 52 22.10 26.05 -23.66
C GLU A 52 21.16 26.98 -24.45
N ASP A 53 21.13 26.86 -25.77
CA ASP A 53 20.24 27.66 -26.61
C ASP A 53 18.77 27.29 -26.36
N VAL A 54 18.43 26.00 -26.30
CA VAL A 54 17.09 25.52 -25.92
C VAL A 54 16.67 26.11 -24.58
N ASN A 55 17.55 26.06 -23.58
CA ASN A 55 17.28 26.61 -22.24
C ASN A 55 17.05 28.12 -22.29
N ARG A 56 17.93 28.86 -22.98
CA ARG A 56 17.87 30.32 -23.09
C ARG A 56 16.56 30.81 -23.70
N PHE A 57 16.07 30.12 -24.73
CA PHE A 57 14.87 30.53 -25.48
C PHE A 57 13.58 29.87 -24.99
N SER A 58 13.66 28.99 -23.99
CA SER A 58 12.49 28.34 -23.40
C SER A 58 11.66 29.28 -22.52
N ILE A 59 10.35 29.05 -22.52
CA ILE A 59 9.38 29.83 -21.73
C ILE A 59 9.66 29.58 -20.23
N PRO A 60 9.76 30.62 -19.39
CA PRO A 60 9.82 30.47 -17.93
C PRO A 60 8.70 29.56 -17.38
N GLY A 61 9.04 28.59 -16.53
CA GLY A 61 8.06 27.65 -15.96
C GLY A 61 7.71 26.45 -16.84
N SER A 62 8.25 26.36 -18.05
CA SER A 62 7.97 25.25 -18.99
C SER A 62 8.83 24.00 -18.69
N ALA A 63 8.34 22.83 -19.09
CA ALA A 63 9.04 21.55 -19.00
C ALA A 63 10.35 21.58 -19.80
N VAL A 64 10.37 22.20 -20.98
CA VAL A 64 11.60 22.40 -21.77
C VAL A 64 12.61 23.21 -20.97
N ARG A 65 12.20 24.27 -20.26
CA ARG A 65 13.10 25.06 -19.42
C ARG A 65 13.64 24.27 -18.23
N ALA A 66 12.75 23.59 -17.51
CA ALA A 66 13.10 22.83 -16.32
C ALA A 66 14.07 21.67 -16.66
N THR A 67 13.75 20.89 -17.70
CA THR A 67 14.53 19.72 -18.10
C THR A 67 15.87 20.09 -18.74
N SER A 68 15.93 21.10 -19.61
CA SER A 68 17.20 21.59 -20.16
C SER A 68 18.11 22.15 -19.07
N SER A 69 17.59 22.91 -18.10
CA SER A 69 18.36 23.42 -16.95
C SER A 69 18.96 22.28 -16.12
N ARG A 70 18.19 21.19 -15.93
CA ARG A 70 18.65 19.99 -15.21
C ARG A 70 19.78 19.30 -15.97
N VAL A 71 19.57 19.04 -17.27
CA VAL A 71 20.52 18.28 -18.09
C VAL A 71 21.83 19.03 -18.32
N LEU A 72 21.83 20.37 -18.34
CA LEU A 72 23.07 21.16 -18.40
C LEU A 72 24.01 20.90 -17.22
N ARG A 73 23.46 20.57 -16.04
CA ARG A 73 24.23 20.19 -14.85
C ARG A 73 24.59 18.70 -14.81
N GLY A 74 24.10 17.92 -15.77
CA GLY A 74 24.31 16.49 -15.88
C GLY A 74 25.58 16.11 -16.64
N SER A 75 25.77 14.81 -16.74
CA SER A 75 26.81 14.15 -17.51
C SER A 75 26.63 14.32 -19.02
N ASP A 76 27.67 14.01 -19.78
CA ASP A 76 27.64 14.09 -21.23
C ASP A 76 26.70 13.06 -21.86
N SER A 77 26.49 11.92 -21.21
CA SER A 77 25.49 10.91 -21.62
C SER A 77 24.07 11.47 -21.51
N GLU A 78 23.74 12.09 -20.38
CA GLU A 78 22.41 12.70 -20.16
C GLU A 78 22.13 13.82 -21.17
N LYS A 79 23.15 14.62 -21.51
CA LYS A 79 23.06 15.63 -22.59
C LYS A 79 22.79 14.97 -23.94
N GLY A 80 23.47 13.86 -24.26
CA GLY A 80 23.22 13.09 -25.47
C GLY A 80 21.79 12.53 -25.56
N GLU A 81 21.31 11.89 -24.49
CA GLU A 81 19.96 11.34 -24.39
C GLU A 81 18.88 12.42 -24.51
N TYR A 82 19.12 13.59 -23.90
CA TYR A 82 18.20 14.71 -24.01
C TYR A 82 18.08 15.23 -25.44
N VAL A 83 19.19 15.33 -26.17
CA VAL A 83 19.18 15.73 -27.58
C VAL A 83 18.49 14.68 -28.46
N GLN A 84 18.69 13.39 -28.18
CA GLN A 84 18.10 12.31 -28.98
C GLN A 84 16.59 12.16 -28.81
N GLY A 85 16.04 12.50 -27.64
CA GLY A 85 14.60 12.39 -27.44
C GLY A 85 14.04 13.07 -26.20
N GLY A 86 14.88 13.47 -25.23
CA GLY A 86 14.41 14.18 -24.04
C GLY A 86 13.76 15.53 -24.34
N LEU A 87 14.27 16.28 -25.33
CA LEU A 87 13.65 17.54 -25.75
C LEU A 87 12.22 17.34 -26.28
N THR A 88 12.03 16.36 -27.17
CA THR A 88 10.70 16.04 -27.73
C THR A 88 9.72 15.67 -26.62
N LYS A 89 10.15 14.87 -25.64
CA LYS A 89 9.34 14.54 -24.46
C LYS A 89 8.99 15.80 -23.65
N ALA A 90 9.93 16.71 -23.44
CA ALA A 90 9.70 17.95 -22.72
C ALA A 90 8.72 18.89 -23.46
N GLN A 91 8.82 18.97 -24.79
CA GLN A 91 7.88 19.74 -25.63
C GLN A 91 6.46 19.16 -25.55
N GLU A 92 6.33 17.83 -25.52
CA GLU A 92 5.04 17.17 -25.35
C GLU A 92 4.43 17.45 -23.97
N LEU A 93 5.25 17.43 -22.90
CA LEU A 93 4.82 17.84 -21.56
C LEU A 93 4.39 19.31 -21.54
N ASP A 94 5.08 20.20 -22.25
CA ASP A 94 4.68 21.60 -22.38
C ASP A 94 3.35 21.76 -23.12
N ARG A 95 3.10 20.97 -24.16
CA ARG A 95 1.82 20.92 -24.87
C ARG A 95 0.69 20.48 -23.95
N ILE A 96 0.91 19.43 -23.16
CA ILE A 96 -0.10 18.89 -22.22
C ILE A 96 -0.37 19.89 -21.08
N ASN A 97 0.66 20.54 -20.55
CA ASN A 97 0.56 21.42 -19.39
C ASN A 97 0.33 22.90 -19.74
N GLY A 98 0.19 23.25 -21.02
CA GLY A 98 0.05 24.63 -21.47
C GLY A 98 1.22 25.52 -21.06
N ASN A 99 2.45 25.00 -21.11
CA ASN A 99 3.70 25.63 -20.67
C ASN A 99 3.77 26.00 -19.17
N ARG A 100 2.88 25.47 -18.33
CA ARG A 100 2.85 25.71 -16.87
C ARG A 100 3.34 24.50 -16.07
N TYR A 101 4.37 23.82 -16.58
CA TYR A 101 4.86 22.58 -15.99
C TYR A 101 5.31 22.75 -14.54
N GLU A 102 6.15 23.75 -14.23
CA GLU A 102 6.63 23.99 -12.86
C GLU A 102 5.49 24.33 -11.89
N GLU A 103 4.48 25.11 -12.33
CA GLU A 103 3.27 25.40 -11.55
C GLU A 103 2.48 24.13 -11.26
N LYS A 104 2.27 23.27 -12.27
CA LYS A 104 1.55 22.01 -12.13
C LYS A 104 2.28 21.03 -11.21
N VAL A 105 3.59 20.92 -11.34
CA VAL A 105 4.42 20.08 -10.46
C VAL A 105 4.36 20.60 -9.02
N ALA A 106 4.48 21.91 -8.81
CA ALA A 106 4.38 22.50 -7.47
C ALA A 106 2.97 22.30 -6.87
N ALA A 107 1.92 22.44 -7.67
CA ALA A 107 0.55 22.20 -7.24
C ALA A 107 0.32 20.73 -6.86
N GLN A 108 0.84 19.78 -7.65
CA GLN A 108 0.76 18.35 -7.31
C GLN A 108 1.57 18.02 -6.06
N ALA A 109 2.79 18.54 -5.93
CA ALA A 109 3.61 18.36 -4.74
C ALA A 109 2.94 18.88 -3.46
N ARG A 110 2.18 19.98 -3.58
CA ARG A 110 1.33 20.47 -2.49
C ARG A 110 0.15 19.53 -2.23
N ALA A 111 -0.55 19.08 -3.26
CA ALA A 111 -1.66 18.13 -3.12
C ALA A 111 -1.21 16.82 -2.46
N ASP A 112 -0.03 16.30 -2.82
CA ASP A 112 0.55 15.10 -2.22
C ASP A 112 0.86 15.33 -0.73
N ARG A 113 1.44 16.48 -0.36
CA ARG A 113 1.66 16.85 1.06
C ARG A 113 0.34 16.96 1.83
N ASP A 114 -0.64 17.65 1.27
CA ASP A 114 -1.94 17.85 1.90
C ASP A 114 -2.66 16.50 2.09
N TYR A 115 -2.53 15.57 1.13
CA TYR A 115 -3.07 14.23 1.25
C TYR A 115 -2.34 13.39 2.32
N VAL A 116 -1.01 13.45 2.40
CA VAL A 116 -0.26 12.80 3.50
C VAL A 116 -0.65 13.40 4.86
N ALA A 117 -0.93 14.70 4.93
CA ALA A 117 -1.44 15.34 6.15
C ALA A 117 -2.83 14.83 6.54
N GLU A 118 -3.71 14.58 5.57
CA GLU A 118 -4.99 13.93 5.81
C GLU A 118 -4.82 12.49 6.31
N LEU A 119 -3.95 11.70 5.68
CA LEU A 119 -3.64 10.33 6.14
C LEU A 119 -3.10 10.35 7.57
N ALA A 120 -2.15 11.22 7.89
CA ALA A 120 -1.61 11.37 9.24
C ALA A 120 -2.70 11.65 10.29
N ALA A 121 -3.70 12.46 9.94
CA ALA A 121 -4.75 12.86 10.86
C ALA A 121 -5.90 11.85 10.99
N ARG A 122 -6.23 11.12 9.91
CA ARG A 122 -7.53 10.43 9.79
C ARG A 122 -7.47 8.99 9.31
N ASP A 123 -6.32 8.50 8.83
CA ASP A 123 -6.23 7.12 8.36
C ASP A 123 -6.62 6.15 9.49
N PRO A 124 -7.46 5.12 9.25
CA PRO A 124 -7.86 4.19 10.30
C PRO A 124 -6.69 3.36 10.86
N GLY A 125 -5.64 3.14 10.05
CA GLY A 125 -4.44 2.40 10.38
C GLY A 125 -3.46 3.21 11.24
N PRO A 126 -3.19 2.83 12.50
CA PRO A 126 -2.23 3.54 13.34
C PRO A 126 -0.80 3.56 12.77
N GLN A 127 -0.37 2.51 12.07
CA GLN A 127 0.96 2.49 11.48
C GLN A 127 1.05 3.41 10.26
N VAL A 128 0.01 3.45 9.41
CA VAL A 128 -0.06 4.39 8.29
C VAL A 128 -0.06 5.84 8.79
N ARG A 129 -0.85 6.17 9.83
CA ARG A 129 -0.81 7.49 10.46
C ARG A 129 0.60 7.87 10.92
N ALA A 130 1.27 6.98 11.67
CA ALA A 130 2.62 7.22 12.16
C ALA A 130 3.65 7.38 11.02
N ALA A 131 3.52 6.60 9.94
CA ALA A 131 4.38 6.72 8.77
C ALA A 131 4.16 8.06 8.03
N ALA A 132 2.91 8.51 7.93
CA ALA A 132 2.55 9.79 7.33
C ALA A 132 3.06 10.98 8.19
N GLU A 133 2.85 10.95 9.51
CA GLU A 133 3.40 11.92 10.46
C GLU A 133 4.92 12.04 10.34
N ARG A 134 5.61 10.90 10.23
CA ARG A 134 7.06 10.88 10.03
C ARG A 134 7.45 11.55 8.71
N ALA A 135 6.76 11.28 7.61
CA ALA A 135 7.04 11.91 6.33
C ALA A 135 6.87 13.44 6.39
N LEU A 136 5.81 13.91 7.06
CA LEU A 136 5.53 15.33 7.28
C LEU A 136 6.56 16.00 8.20
N SER A 137 7.09 15.28 9.19
CA SER A 137 8.10 15.80 10.11
C SER A 137 9.43 16.14 9.41
N VAL A 138 9.76 15.43 8.33
CA VAL A 138 10.92 15.73 7.48
C VAL A 138 10.61 16.92 6.55
N GLY A 139 9.38 16.96 6.01
CA GLY A 139 8.80 18.15 5.38
C GLY A 139 9.19 18.43 3.93
N ASP A 140 10.07 17.62 3.32
CA ASP A 140 10.48 17.76 1.92
C ASP A 140 9.68 16.85 0.95
N ASP A 141 9.68 17.20 -0.35
CA ASP A 141 8.98 16.43 -1.38
C ASP A 141 9.56 15.02 -1.56
N VAL A 142 10.83 14.85 -1.19
CA VAL A 142 11.51 13.56 -1.26
C VAL A 142 10.92 12.60 -0.22
N ALA A 143 10.70 13.05 1.01
CA ALA A 143 10.09 12.27 2.07
C ALA A 143 8.65 11.87 1.72
N ILE A 144 7.88 12.75 1.08
CA ILE A 144 6.53 12.45 0.58
C ILE A 144 6.59 11.38 -0.53
N GLY A 145 7.51 11.52 -1.49
CA GLY A 145 7.70 10.49 -2.52
C GLY A 145 8.14 9.14 -1.94
N LEU A 146 9.04 9.14 -0.96
CA LEU A 146 9.48 7.92 -0.25
C LEU A 146 8.35 7.31 0.58
N PHE A 147 7.45 8.12 1.12
CA PHE A 147 6.26 7.65 1.82
C PHE A 147 5.40 6.78 0.90
N PHE A 148 4.97 7.29 -0.25
CA PHE A 148 4.17 6.49 -1.19
C PHE A 148 4.94 5.30 -1.75
N LYS A 149 6.23 5.48 -2.05
CA LYS A 149 7.05 4.44 -2.66
C LYS A 149 7.35 3.26 -1.73
N TYR A 150 7.54 3.50 -0.43
CA TYR A 150 8.04 2.47 0.49
C TYR A 150 7.27 2.39 1.81
N TYR A 151 7.04 3.53 2.47
CA TYR A 151 6.59 3.51 3.86
C TYR A 151 5.10 3.26 4.00
N TRP A 152 4.25 3.80 3.11
CA TRP A 152 2.82 3.54 3.10
C TRP A 152 2.53 2.04 2.99
N ALA A 153 3.12 1.39 1.98
CA ALA A 153 2.94 -0.03 1.73
C ALA A 153 3.36 -0.92 2.91
N SER A 154 4.44 -0.55 3.59
CA SER A 154 4.98 -1.28 4.74
C SER A 154 4.13 -1.06 5.99
N ALA A 155 3.72 0.17 6.25
CA ALA A 155 2.87 0.54 7.37
C ALA A 155 1.48 -0.11 7.24
N ALA A 156 0.87 -0.04 6.06
CA ALA A 156 -0.43 -0.63 5.80
C ALA A 156 -0.42 -2.16 5.97
N LYS A 157 0.70 -2.82 5.68
CA LYS A 157 0.88 -4.25 5.97
C LYS A 157 0.91 -4.55 7.47
N LEU A 158 1.58 -3.71 8.25
CA LEU A 158 1.61 -3.87 9.72
C LEU A 158 0.24 -3.65 10.33
N ASP A 159 -0.56 -2.72 9.80
CA ASP A 159 -1.94 -2.51 10.24
C ASP A 159 -2.83 -3.74 9.95
N ASP A 160 -2.71 -4.33 8.76
CA ASP A 160 -3.37 -5.59 8.40
C ASP A 160 -2.96 -6.75 9.33
N GLU A 161 -1.66 -6.97 9.53
CA GLU A 161 -1.15 -8.02 10.43
C GLU A 161 -1.60 -7.81 11.88
N ALA A 162 -1.66 -6.56 12.35
CA ALA A 162 -2.13 -6.23 13.69
C ALA A 162 -3.62 -6.50 13.85
N PHE A 163 -4.44 -6.14 12.84
CA PHE A 163 -5.87 -6.41 12.84
C PHE A 163 -6.15 -7.91 12.88
N ARG A 164 -5.57 -8.70 11.97
CA ARG A 164 -5.80 -10.14 11.90
C ARG A 164 -5.42 -10.85 13.20
N ARG A 165 -4.32 -10.43 13.81
CA ARG A 165 -3.90 -10.95 15.12
C ARG A 165 -4.91 -10.62 16.20
N GLY A 166 -5.35 -9.36 16.28
CA GLY A 166 -6.36 -8.93 17.24
C GLY A 166 -7.69 -9.67 17.08
N ALA A 167 -8.12 -9.89 15.83
CA ALA A 167 -9.34 -10.62 15.53
C ALA A 167 -9.21 -12.12 15.88
N ALA A 168 -8.07 -12.75 15.60
CA ALA A 168 -7.80 -14.13 16.01
C ALA A 168 -7.74 -14.30 17.54
N ASP A 169 -7.12 -13.35 18.25
CA ASP A 169 -7.08 -13.36 19.72
C ASP A 169 -8.48 -13.17 20.33
N LEU A 170 -9.28 -12.28 19.74
CA LEU A 170 -10.69 -12.07 20.12
C LEU A 170 -11.51 -13.35 19.92
N ASP A 171 -11.36 -14.00 18.77
CA ASP A 171 -12.06 -15.25 18.44
C ASP A 171 -11.72 -16.35 19.44
N ALA A 172 -10.42 -16.57 19.69
CA ALA A 172 -9.95 -17.58 20.63
C ALA A 172 -10.45 -17.33 22.06
N ALA A 173 -10.48 -16.06 22.50
CA ALA A 173 -10.97 -15.68 23.82
C ALA A 173 -12.46 -16.04 24.00
N TRP A 174 -13.30 -15.73 22.99
CA TRP A 174 -14.72 -16.04 23.03
C TRP A 174 -14.99 -17.54 22.97
N HIS A 175 -14.31 -18.26 22.08
CA HIS A 175 -14.45 -19.71 21.98
C HIS A 175 -14.05 -20.42 23.27
N SER A 176 -12.95 -20.01 23.91
CA SER A 176 -12.53 -20.56 25.20
C SER A 176 -13.59 -20.31 26.29
N LYS A 177 -14.13 -19.08 26.34
CA LYS A 177 -15.14 -18.70 27.33
C LYS A 177 -16.45 -19.48 27.17
N ILE A 178 -16.97 -19.58 25.95
CA ILE A 178 -18.21 -20.33 25.68
C ILE A 178 -18.01 -21.83 25.90
N ARG A 179 -16.84 -22.39 25.59
CA ARG A 179 -16.54 -23.80 25.87
C ARG A 179 -16.66 -24.09 27.38
N LEU A 180 -16.02 -23.28 28.22
CA LEU A 180 -16.08 -23.48 29.68
C LEU A 180 -17.50 -23.34 30.24
N LEU A 181 -18.26 -22.35 29.76
CA LEU A 181 -19.66 -22.19 30.16
C LEU A 181 -20.54 -23.35 29.70
N THR A 182 -20.29 -23.88 28.49
CA THR A 182 -20.99 -25.04 27.95
C THR A 182 -20.71 -26.28 28.79
N GLU A 183 -19.45 -26.52 29.17
CA GLU A 183 -19.06 -27.61 30.06
C GLU A 183 -19.78 -27.51 31.41
N ALA A 184 -19.86 -26.31 31.99
CA ALA A 184 -20.58 -26.07 33.24
C ALA A 184 -22.09 -26.31 33.11
N ALA A 185 -22.71 -25.83 32.02
CA ALA A 185 -24.13 -26.02 31.76
C ALA A 185 -24.48 -27.52 31.62
N LEU A 186 -23.71 -28.25 30.82
CA LEU A 186 -23.91 -29.69 30.61
C LEU A 186 -23.68 -30.51 31.89
N ALA A 187 -22.71 -30.12 32.72
CA ALA A 187 -22.48 -30.75 34.01
C ALA A 187 -23.66 -30.52 34.98
N ALA A 188 -24.21 -29.30 35.02
CA ALA A 188 -25.38 -28.98 35.83
C ALA A 188 -26.63 -29.74 35.34
N GLU A 189 -26.85 -29.85 34.03
CA GLU A 189 -27.94 -30.67 33.48
C GLU A 189 -27.79 -32.17 33.78
N LYS A 190 -26.55 -32.67 33.82
CA LYS A 190 -26.28 -34.04 34.22
C LYS A 190 -26.60 -34.24 35.71
N ALA A 191 -26.16 -33.31 36.57
CA ALA A 191 -26.45 -33.34 37.99
C ALA A 191 -27.96 -33.24 38.27
N GLU A 192 -28.71 -32.44 37.50
CA GLU A 192 -30.17 -32.39 37.54
C GLU A 192 -30.78 -33.78 37.33
N ARG A 193 -30.34 -34.49 36.28
CA ARG A 193 -30.84 -35.83 35.92
C ARG A 193 -30.47 -36.91 36.92
N GLU A 194 -29.34 -36.77 37.59
CA GLU A 194 -28.79 -37.77 38.52
C GLU A 194 -29.19 -37.52 39.99
N SER A 195 -29.75 -36.35 40.30
CA SER A 195 -30.16 -35.96 41.65
C SER A 195 -31.67 -36.04 41.86
N SER A 196 -32.12 -35.85 43.09
CA SER A 196 -33.55 -35.77 43.43
C SER A 196 -33.84 -34.63 44.42
N GLY A 197 -35.10 -34.21 44.49
CA GLY A 197 -35.58 -33.19 45.41
C GLY A 197 -34.84 -31.86 45.26
N GLU A 198 -34.38 -31.29 46.37
CA GLU A 198 -33.70 -29.99 46.41
C GLU A 198 -32.42 -29.94 45.57
N LEU A 199 -31.66 -31.04 45.51
CA LEU A 199 -30.41 -31.09 44.75
C LEU A 199 -30.68 -31.01 43.24
N ALA A 200 -31.74 -31.66 42.75
CA ALA A 200 -32.15 -31.57 41.35
C ALA A 200 -32.62 -30.14 41.00
N ARG A 201 -33.39 -29.49 41.89
CA ARG A 201 -33.83 -28.10 41.70
C ARG A 201 -32.66 -27.13 41.65
N LYS A 202 -31.68 -27.29 42.55
CA LYS A 202 -30.46 -26.48 42.54
C LYS A 202 -29.67 -26.68 41.24
N ALA A 203 -29.43 -27.92 40.83
CA ALA A 203 -28.71 -28.22 39.61
C ALA A 203 -29.42 -27.66 38.35
N ARG A 204 -30.76 -27.68 38.33
CA ARG A 204 -31.57 -27.03 37.29
C ARG A 204 -31.36 -25.51 37.26
N ALA A 205 -31.41 -24.85 38.42
CA ALA A 205 -31.16 -23.42 38.53
C ALA A 205 -29.75 -23.04 38.05
N ASP A 206 -28.75 -23.84 38.42
CA ASP A 206 -27.37 -23.67 37.96
C ASP A 206 -27.26 -23.85 36.43
N ALA A 207 -27.95 -24.83 35.85
CA ALA A 207 -28.00 -25.03 34.39
C ALA A 207 -28.65 -23.84 33.67
N ILE A 208 -29.77 -23.33 34.18
CA ILE A 208 -30.45 -22.14 33.62
C ILE A 208 -29.51 -20.92 33.66
N ALA A 209 -28.83 -20.72 34.79
CA ALA A 209 -27.89 -19.61 34.94
C ALA A 209 -26.71 -19.73 33.96
N ALA A 210 -26.14 -20.93 33.79
CA ALA A 210 -25.06 -21.17 32.85
C ALA A 210 -25.49 -20.92 31.39
N TRP A 211 -26.67 -21.41 30.98
CA TRP A 211 -27.20 -21.15 29.63
C TRP A 211 -27.48 -19.66 29.38
N ARG A 212 -28.04 -18.94 30.37
CA ARG A 212 -28.20 -17.47 30.25
C ARG A 212 -26.86 -16.75 30.13
N SER A 213 -25.84 -17.19 30.88
CA SER A 213 -24.51 -16.63 30.72
C SER A 213 -23.92 -16.90 29.33
N ILE A 214 -24.22 -18.04 28.69
CA ILE A 214 -23.78 -18.29 27.30
C ILE A 214 -24.48 -17.32 26.35
N ASP A 215 -25.79 -17.10 26.51
CA ASP A 215 -26.56 -16.14 25.70
C ASP A 215 -25.98 -14.72 25.79
N ASP A 216 -25.74 -14.22 27.01
CA ASP A 216 -25.20 -12.88 27.23
C ASP A 216 -23.82 -12.72 26.56
N GLN A 217 -22.93 -13.69 26.76
CA GLN A 217 -21.56 -13.62 26.24
C GLN A 217 -21.51 -13.78 24.72
N ALA A 218 -22.32 -14.70 24.15
CA ALA A 218 -22.40 -14.88 22.71
C ALA A 218 -23.07 -13.66 22.03
N SER A 219 -24.09 -13.07 22.65
CA SER A 219 -24.70 -11.82 22.16
C SER A 219 -23.70 -10.67 22.15
N GLN A 220 -22.91 -10.51 23.22
CA GLN A 220 -21.84 -9.50 23.27
C GLN A 220 -20.75 -9.77 22.22
N SER A 221 -20.37 -11.03 22.01
CA SER A 221 -19.40 -11.39 20.97
C SER A 221 -19.92 -10.98 19.58
N SER A 222 -21.20 -11.25 19.28
CA SER A 222 -21.83 -10.83 18.02
C SER A 222 -21.71 -9.32 17.77
N VAL A 223 -21.99 -8.50 18.81
CA VAL A 223 -21.84 -7.04 18.74
C VAL A 223 -20.38 -6.64 18.49
N ASN A 224 -19.42 -7.29 19.14
CA ASN A 224 -18.00 -6.99 18.94
C ASN A 224 -17.55 -7.32 17.51
N TRP A 225 -18.02 -8.42 16.93
CA TRP A 225 -17.73 -8.77 15.54
C TRP A 225 -18.33 -7.80 14.52
N VAL A 226 -19.50 -7.22 14.82
CA VAL A 226 -20.03 -6.10 14.01
C VAL A 226 -19.10 -4.89 14.06
N ALA A 227 -18.49 -4.59 15.21
CA ALA A 227 -17.50 -3.51 15.31
C ALA A 227 -16.21 -3.82 14.55
N GLU A 228 -15.75 -5.08 14.53
CA GLU A 228 -14.59 -5.48 13.71
C GLU A 228 -14.87 -5.38 12.21
N ARG A 229 -16.09 -5.73 11.76
CA ARG A 229 -16.55 -5.47 10.39
C ARG A 229 -16.43 -3.98 10.03
N ASP A 230 -16.87 -3.10 10.91
CA ASP A 230 -16.85 -1.65 10.65
C ASP A 230 -15.42 -1.11 10.53
N LYS A 231 -14.49 -1.64 11.34
CA LYS A 231 -13.06 -1.31 11.21
C LYS A 231 -12.48 -1.80 9.88
N ALA A 232 -12.78 -3.04 9.47
CA ALA A 232 -12.33 -3.58 8.20
C ALA A 232 -12.90 -2.80 7.01
N ALA A 233 -14.18 -2.40 7.07
CA ALA A 233 -14.81 -1.56 6.05
C ALA A 233 -14.18 -0.16 5.97
N ALA A 234 -13.84 0.46 7.10
CA ALA A 234 -13.14 1.74 7.13
C ALA A 234 -11.74 1.63 6.49
N GLN A 235 -11.02 0.53 6.75
CA GLN A 235 -9.74 0.24 6.09
C GLN A 235 -9.92 0.07 4.58
N ALA A 236 -10.89 -0.72 4.12
CA ALA A 236 -11.18 -0.89 2.70
C ALA A 236 -11.43 0.46 2.00
N ALA A 237 -12.22 1.34 2.62
CA ALA A 237 -12.49 2.68 2.11
C ALA A 237 -11.21 3.54 2.02
N ALA A 238 -10.37 3.54 3.05
CA ALA A 238 -9.09 4.29 3.04
C ALA A 238 -8.16 3.81 1.91
N TRP A 239 -8.08 2.49 1.67
CA TRP A 239 -7.28 1.95 0.56
C TRP A 239 -7.84 2.36 -0.81
N ALA A 240 -9.17 2.41 -0.96
CA ALA A 240 -9.81 2.90 -2.18
C ALA A 240 -9.49 4.39 -2.44
N GLU A 241 -9.46 5.21 -1.40
CA GLU A 241 -9.06 6.62 -1.49
C GLU A 241 -7.60 6.77 -1.93
N VAL A 242 -6.67 5.97 -1.40
CA VAL A 242 -5.27 5.97 -1.85
C VAL A 242 -5.16 5.60 -3.33
N ALA A 243 -5.89 4.58 -3.78
CA ALA A 243 -5.93 4.22 -5.20
C ALA A 243 -6.47 5.38 -6.06
N ALA A 244 -7.50 6.09 -5.58
CA ALA A 244 -8.06 7.24 -6.29
C ALA A 244 -7.07 8.40 -6.37
N HIS A 245 -6.38 8.73 -5.28
CA HIS A 245 -5.32 9.75 -5.25
C HIS A 245 -4.19 9.40 -6.23
N ALA A 246 -3.73 8.15 -6.21
CA ALA A 246 -2.68 7.67 -7.11
C ALA A 246 -3.08 7.75 -8.59
N ARG A 247 -4.35 7.46 -8.94
CA ARG A 247 -4.85 7.59 -10.33
C ARG A 247 -4.95 9.05 -10.79
N ALA A 248 -5.26 9.97 -9.87
CA ALA A 248 -5.37 11.40 -10.18
C ALA A 248 -4.01 12.12 -10.24
N SER A 249 -2.96 11.48 -9.72
CA SER A 249 -1.64 12.08 -9.59
C SER A 249 -0.90 12.17 -10.93
N THR A 250 -0.19 13.28 -11.12
CA THR A 250 0.52 13.61 -12.37
C THR A 250 2.05 13.56 -12.25
N THR A 251 2.56 13.19 -11.07
CA THR A 251 3.99 13.07 -10.76
C THR A 251 4.58 11.74 -11.25
N GLU A 252 5.90 11.74 -11.53
CA GLU A 252 6.67 10.55 -11.94
C GLU A 252 6.99 9.59 -10.75
N GLN A 253 6.01 9.36 -9.87
CA GLN A 253 6.14 8.33 -8.83
C GLN A 253 5.66 6.98 -9.38
N ASP A 254 6.01 5.89 -8.70
CA ASP A 254 5.55 4.54 -9.05
C ASP A 254 4.09 4.33 -8.61
N TRP A 255 3.18 5.15 -9.15
CA TRP A 255 1.76 5.11 -8.85
C TRP A 255 1.11 3.80 -9.27
N ALA A 256 1.65 3.12 -10.30
CA ALA A 256 1.16 1.81 -10.72
C ALA A 256 1.30 0.77 -9.60
N SER A 257 2.46 0.71 -8.94
CA SER A 257 2.67 -0.16 -7.77
C SER A 257 1.77 0.23 -6.59
N VAL A 258 1.58 1.53 -6.35
CA VAL A 258 0.67 2.03 -5.29
C VAL A 258 -0.77 1.59 -5.57
N ILE A 259 -1.27 1.77 -6.79
CA ILE A 259 -2.63 1.38 -7.21
C ILE A 259 -2.82 -0.13 -7.07
N ALA A 260 -1.90 -0.94 -7.62
CA ALA A 260 -2.01 -2.40 -7.57
C ALA A 260 -2.08 -2.91 -6.12
N ARG A 261 -1.28 -2.31 -5.23
CA ARG A 261 -1.31 -2.65 -3.81
C ARG A 261 -2.60 -2.18 -3.16
N ALA A 262 -3.02 -0.94 -3.43
CA ALA A 262 -4.25 -0.38 -2.89
C ALA A 262 -5.48 -1.23 -3.25
N GLU A 263 -5.56 -1.70 -4.49
CA GLU A 263 -6.61 -2.62 -4.95
C GLU A 263 -6.54 -3.98 -4.26
N GLN A 264 -5.34 -4.56 -4.13
CA GLN A 264 -5.17 -5.84 -3.44
C GLN A 264 -5.62 -5.77 -1.97
N GLY A 265 -5.24 -4.73 -1.24
CA GLY A 265 -5.66 -4.63 0.16
C GLY A 265 -7.11 -4.24 0.32
N ASN A 266 -7.72 -3.49 -0.62
CA ASN A 266 -9.17 -3.28 -0.61
C ASN A 266 -9.92 -4.62 -0.65
N THR A 267 -9.53 -5.52 -1.55
CA THR A 267 -10.09 -6.89 -1.58
C THR A 267 -9.83 -7.63 -0.28
N SER A 268 -8.61 -7.59 0.25
CA SER A 268 -8.28 -8.27 1.50
C SER A 268 -9.10 -7.76 2.69
N TRP A 269 -9.32 -6.45 2.80
CA TRP A 269 -10.13 -5.86 3.87
C TRP A 269 -11.63 -6.15 3.69
N ALA A 270 -12.10 -6.26 2.45
CA ALA A 270 -13.47 -6.71 2.18
C ALA A 270 -13.67 -8.16 2.65
N ASP A 271 -12.70 -9.05 2.42
CA ASP A 271 -12.73 -10.43 2.90
C ASP A 271 -12.76 -10.49 4.44
N GLU A 272 -11.94 -9.66 5.12
CA GLU A 272 -11.95 -9.56 6.59
C GLU A 272 -13.30 -9.04 7.11
N ALA A 273 -13.92 -8.07 6.43
CA ALA A 273 -15.24 -7.57 6.79
C ALA A 273 -16.34 -8.65 6.62
N GLU A 274 -16.28 -9.44 5.55
CA GLU A 274 -17.20 -10.55 5.33
C GLU A 274 -17.01 -11.64 6.40
N TRP A 275 -15.76 -11.99 6.72
CA TRP A 275 -15.47 -12.94 7.78
C TRP A 275 -16.01 -12.48 9.14
N ALA A 276 -15.86 -11.19 9.48
CA ALA A 276 -16.45 -10.63 10.70
C ALA A 276 -17.98 -10.73 10.73
N VAL A 277 -18.67 -10.57 9.60
CA VAL A 277 -20.12 -10.80 9.49
C VAL A 277 -20.46 -12.26 9.76
N GLN A 278 -19.70 -13.21 9.21
CA GLN A 278 -19.91 -14.64 9.45
C GLN A 278 -19.72 -14.99 10.93
N GLN A 279 -18.70 -14.43 11.58
CA GLN A 279 -18.50 -14.61 13.02
C GLN A 279 -19.66 -14.05 13.83
N ALA A 280 -20.12 -12.83 13.54
CA ALA A 280 -21.28 -12.24 14.21
C ALA A 280 -22.51 -13.14 14.13
N GLY A 281 -22.75 -13.76 12.97
CA GLY A 281 -23.84 -14.73 12.76
C GLY A 281 -23.66 -16.02 13.56
N THR A 282 -22.46 -16.60 13.60
CA THR A 282 -22.15 -17.77 14.43
C THR A 282 -22.46 -17.51 15.90
N TRP A 283 -22.01 -16.38 16.44
CA TRP A 283 -22.27 -16.03 17.83
C TRP A 283 -23.75 -15.78 18.12
N GLN A 284 -24.48 -15.19 17.18
CA GLN A 284 -25.93 -15.01 17.31
C GLN A 284 -26.67 -16.36 17.34
N ALA A 285 -26.21 -17.35 16.57
CA ALA A 285 -26.76 -18.70 16.59
C ALA A 285 -26.49 -19.41 17.93
N ILE A 286 -25.28 -19.27 18.48
CA ILE A 286 -24.92 -19.80 19.81
C ILE A 286 -25.82 -19.18 20.89
N ALA A 287 -26.01 -17.86 20.85
CA ALA A 287 -26.89 -17.15 21.77
C ALA A 287 -28.34 -17.67 21.70
N ALA A 288 -28.86 -17.85 20.48
CA ALA A 288 -30.20 -18.39 20.26
C ALA A 288 -30.37 -19.81 20.82
N GLN A 289 -29.37 -20.68 20.60
CA GLN A 289 -29.38 -22.04 21.15
C GLN A 289 -29.36 -22.03 22.68
N ALA A 290 -28.55 -21.17 23.28
CA ALA A 290 -28.45 -21.06 24.73
C ALA A 290 -29.77 -20.57 25.35
N ARG A 291 -30.45 -19.61 24.72
CA ARG A 291 -31.81 -19.19 25.13
C ARG A 291 -32.82 -20.32 25.06
N ALA A 292 -32.80 -21.11 23.99
CA ALA A 292 -33.70 -22.26 23.85
C ALA A 292 -33.45 -23.30 24.96
N ASN A 293 -32.19 -23.59 25.28
CA ASN A 293 -31.84 -24.53 26.36
C ASN A 293 -32.27 -24.01 27.74
N ALA A 294 -32.05 -22.72 28.02
CA ALA A 294 -32.50 -22.10 29.27
C ALA A 294 -34.03 -22.12 29.42
N ALA A 295 -34.77 -21.87 28.32
CA ALA A 295 -36.23 -21.95 28.31
C ALA A 295 -36.72 -23.37 28.59
N ALA A 296 -36.14 -24.37 27.91
CA ALA A 296 -36.48 -25.77 28.13
C ALA A 296 -36.20 -26.23 29.58
N ALA A 297 -35.11 -25.77 30.19
CA ALA A 297 -34.81 -26.05 31.60
C ALA A 297 -35.78 -25.36 32.56
N THR A 298 -36.24 -24.15 32.22
CA THR A 298 -37.26 -23.42 32.98
C THR A 298 -38.63 -24.11 32.91
N ASP A 299 -39.02 -24.62 31.75
CA ASP A 299 -40.31 -25.30 31.58
C ASP A 299 -40.37 -26.62 32.35
N ARG A 300 -39.25 -27.35 32.44
CA ARG A 300 -39.15 -28.52 33.33
C ARG A 300 -39.33 -28.16 34.81
N ASP A 301 -38.87 -26.99 35.25
CA ASP A 301 -39.06 -26.52 36.64
C ASP A 301 -40.54 -26.34 37.01
N ARG A 302 -41.35 -25.86 36.05
CA ARG A 302 -42.78 -25.60 36.25
C ARG A 302 -43.62 -26.88 36.29
N GLY A 303 -43.13 -27.98 35.72
CA GLY A 303 -43.81 -29.29 35.74
C GLY A 303 -43.57 -30.09 37.02
N ASP A 304 -42.55 -29.74 37.80
CA ASP A 304 -42.16 -30.41 39.06
C ASP A 304 -42.78 -29.76 40.33
N GLN A 305 -43.58 -28.68 40.18
CA GLN A 305 -44.34 -28.01 41.25
C GLN A 305 -45.76 -28.58 41.39
#